data_AF-A0A7C6XVX2-F1
#
_entry.id   AF-A0A7C6XVX2-F1
#
_cell.length_a   1.000
_cell.length_b   1.000
_cell.length_c   1.000
_cell.angle_alpha   90.00
_cell.angle_beta   90.00
_cell.angle_gamma   90.00
#
_symmetry.space_group_name_H-M   'P 1'
#
loop_
_entity.id
_entity.type
_entity.pdbx_description
1 polymer ?
#
loop_
_entity_poly.entity_id
_entity_poly.type
_entity_poly.pdbx_seq_one_letter_code
_entity_poly.pdbx_strand_id
1 'polypeptide(L)'
;MLVRTLAGLLALPLLFLVIFVLPDWGVPMAYAVLGALAAYELVSAAGLAKRKFLPAISASFAVLVQAWAYFGFLAWPAVLGLLLFVAILFAYGMRHIGEVSFETVAVTLFAGILIPLFFSLIVPVY
;
A
#
# COMPACT_ATOMS: atom_id res chain seq x y z
N MET A 1 12.61 -14.73 21.36
CA MET A 1 13.94 -14.90 20.73
C MET A 1 13.82 -15.73 19.45
N LEU A 2 13.41 -17.00 19.51
CA LEU A 2 13.27 -17.90 18.35
C LEU A 2 12.50 -17.33 17.15
N VAL A 3 11.34 -16.70 17.37
CA VAL A 3 10.52 -16.12 16.28
C VAL A 3 11.26 -15.01 15.52
N ARG A 4 12.01 -14.15 16.22
CA ARG A 4 12.80 -13.07 15.59
C ARG A 4 13.97 -13.64 14.78
N THR A 5 14.61 -14.70 15.29
CA THR A 5 15.70 -15.39 14.60
C THR A 5 15.21 -16.10 13.34
N LEU A 6 14.09 -16.81 13.42
CA LEU A 6 13.48 -17.48 12.26
C LEU A 6 12.98 -16.49 11.21
N ALA A 7 12.37 -15.38 11.63
CA ALA A 7 11.95 -14.32 10.73
C ALA A 7 13.13 -13.74 9.95
N GLY A 8 14.26 -13.44 10.62
CA GLY A 8 15.47 -12.98 9.94
C GLY A 8 16.08 -14.03 9.02
N LEU A 9 16.15 -15.29 9.48
CA LEU A 9 16.70 -16.40 8.70
C LEU A 9 15.89 -16.71 7.43
N LEU A 10 14.57 -16.48 7.43
CA LEU A 10 13.70 -16.69 6.27
C LEU A 10 13.60 -15.43 5.39
N ALA A 11 13.48 -14.25 6.00
CA ALA A 11 13.31 -13.00 5.26
C ALA A 11 14.54 -12.63 4.43
N LEU A 12 15.75 -12.91 4.93
CA LEU A 12 16.98 -12.60 4.23
C LEU A 12 17.14 -13.40 2.92
N PRO A 13 17.07 -14.76 2.90
CA PRO A 13 17.12 -15.52 1.65
C PRO A 13 15.90 -15.27 0.76
N LEU A 14 14.73 -14.99 1.34
CA LEU A 14 13.56 -14.58 0.55
C LEU A 14 13.82 -13.27 -0.20
N LEU A 15 14.44 -12.29 0.45
CA LEU A 15 14.84 -11.03 -0.19
C LEU A 15 15.82 -11.28 -1.36
N PHE A 16 16.83 -12.12 -1.15
CA PHE A 16 17.78 -12.48 -2.22
C PHE A 16 17.08 -13.21 -3.38
N LEU A 17 16.13 -14.10 -3.10
CA LEU A 17 15.37 -14.82 -4.12
C LEU A 17 14.50 -13.83 -4.95
N VAL A 18 13.87 -12.87 -4.29
CA VAL A 18 13.07 -11.82 -4.96
C VAL A 18 13.94 -10.92 -5.85
N ILE A 19 15.20 -10.65 -5.47
CA ILE A 19 16.09 -9.78 -6.25
C ILE A 19 16.76 -10.52 -7.41
N PHE A 20 17.21 -11.77 -7.18
CA PHE A 20 18.08 -12.48 -8.14
C PHE A 20 17.40 -13.55 -9.00
N VAL A 21 16.22 -14.05 -8.58
CA VAL A 21 15.56 -15.19 -9.25
C VAL A 21 14.23 -14.79 -9.89
N LEU A 22 13.61 -13.71 -9.43
CA LEU A 22 12.28 -13.32 -9.88
C LEU A 22 12.33 -12.73 -11.30
N PRO A 23 11.40 -13.13 -12.20
CA PRO A 23 11.26 -12.51 -13.52
C PRO A 23 10.86 -11.04 -13.39
N ASP A 24 11.01 -10.28 -14.49
CA ASP A 24 10.81 -8.81 -14.53
C ASP A 24 9.47 -8.32 -13.91
N TRP A 25 8.41 -9.13 -13.98
CA TRP A 25 7.11 -8.83 -13.38
C TRP A 25 7.00 -9.17 -11.88
N GLY A 26 7.88 -10.03 -11.37
CA GLY A 26 7.85 -10.53 -9.99
C GLY A 26 8.26 -9.46 -8.98
N VAL A 27 9.22 -8.61 -9.32
CA VAL A 27 9.71 -7.52 -8.46
C VAL A 27 8.59 -6.50 -8.15
N PRO A 28 7.87 -5.93 -9.14
CA PRO A 28 6.72 -5.06 -8.86
C PRO A 28 5.62 -5.75 -8.06
N MET A 29 5.38 -7.04 -8.28
CA MET A 29 4.39 -7.80 -7.50
C MET A 29 4.81 -7.96 -6.03
N ALA A 30 6.09 -8.21 -5.76
CA ALA A 30 6.62 -8.25 -4.40
C ALA A 30 6.47 -6.89 -3.71
N TYR A 31 6.80 -5.78 -4.39
CA TYR A 31 6.61 -4.44 -3.85
C TYR A 31 5.14 -4.05 -3.68
N ALA A 32 4.23 -4.57 -4.51
CA ALA A 32 2.79 -4.40 -4.33
C ALA A 32 2.30 -5.08 -3.05
N VAL A 33 2.76 -6.31 -2.78
CA VAL A 33 2.43 -7.02 -1.54
C VAL A 33 3.02 -6.30 -0.31
N LEU A 34 4.29 -5.89 -0.37
CA LEU A 34 4.94 -5.15 0.70
C LEU A 34 4.27 -3.79 0.95
N GLY A 35 3.92 -3.07 -0.12
CA GLY A 35 3.18 -1.81 -0.06
C GLY A 35 1.80 -1.97 0.57
N ALA A 36 1.07 -3.02 0.19
CA ALA A 36 -0.24 -3.33 0.78
C ALA A 36 -0.14 -3.66 2.26
N LEU A 37 0.85 -4.46 2.66
CA LEU A 37 1.08 -4.82 4.06
C LEU A 37 1.47 -3.58 4.88
N ALA A 38 2.42 -2.79 4.38
CA ALA A 38 2.87 -1.55 5.03
C ALA A 38 1.72 -0.54 5.18
N ALA A 39 0.89 -0.38 4.14
CA ALA A 39 -0.27 0.50 4.21
C ALA A 39 -1.31 -0.01 5.22
N TYR A 40 -1.59 -1.32 5.22
CA TYR A 40 -2.53 -1.93 6.16
C TYR A 40 -2.07 -1.76 7.61
N GLU A 41 -0.81 -2.05 7.89
CA GLU A 41 -0.24 -1.97 9.24
C GLU A 41 -0.16 -0.52 9.73
N LEU A 42 0.26 0.42 8.87
CA LEU A 42 0.33 1.83 9.24
C LEU A 42 -1.06 2.39 9.60
N VAL A 43 -2.07 2.11 8.79
CA VAL A 43 -3.44 2.59 9.04
C VAL A 43 -4.05 1.88 10.25
N SER A 44 -3.73 0.60 10.46
CA SER A 44 -4.17 -0.14 11.64
C SER A 44 -3.54 0.41 12.93
N ALA A 45 -2.27 0.80 12.87
CA ALA A 45 -1.52 1.37 14.00
C ALA A 45 -1.96 2.81 14.34
N ALA A 46 -2.40 3.59 13.36
CA ALA A 46 -2.84 4.99 13.52
C ALA A 46 -4.19 5.18 14.25
N GLY A 47 -4.74 4.13 14.88
CA GLY A 47 -5.89 4.26 15.79
C GLY A 47 -7.21 3.64 15.31
N LEU A 48 -7.18 2.73 14.31
CA LEU A 48 -8.38 2.27 13.60
C LEU A 48 -8.76 0.79 13.75
N ALA A 49 -8.24 0.06 14.74
CA ALA A 49 -8.55 -1.36 14.92
C ALA A 49 -10.06 -1.69 14.99
N LYS A 50 -10.93 -0.70 15.26
CA LYS A 50 -12.39 -0.85 15.25
C LYS A 50 -13.00 -0.95 13.85
N ARG A 51 -12.38 -0.37 12.81
CA ARG A 51 -12.97 -0.28 11.46
C ARG A 51 -11.99 -0.76 10.39
N LYS A 52 -12.05 -2.07 10.09
CA LYS A 52 -11.22 -2.77 9.09
C LYS A 52 -11.31 -2.22 7.66
N PHE A 53 -12.31 -1.37 7.38
CA PHE A 53 -12.52 -0.79 6.06
C PHE A 53 -11.37 0.12 5.62
N LEU A 54 -10.90 1.03 6.49
CA LEU A 54 -9.86 2.00 6.13
C LEU A 54 -8.49 1.35 5.86
N PRO A 55 -8.01 0.40 6.70
CA PRO A 55 -6.81 -0.38 6.36
C PRO A 55 -6.95 -1.18 5.07
N ALA A 56 -8.11 -1.81 4.84
CA ALA A 56 -8.33 -2.65 3.66
C ALA A 56 -8.37 -1.84 2.36
N ILE A 57 -9.03 -0.67 2.37
CA ILE A 57 -9.09 0.19 1.18
C ILE A 57 -7.71 0.81 0.88
N SER A 58 -6.96 1.22 1.90
CA SER A 58 -5.60 1.72 1.74
C SER A 58 -4.67 0.65 1.14
N ALA A 59 -4.74 -0.58 1.66
CA ALA A 59 -3.98 -1.71 1.11
C ALA A 59 -4.36 -2.05 -0.34
N SER A 60 -5.65 -2.01 -0.67
CA SER A 60 -6.13 -2.24 -2.04
C SER A 60 -5.60 -1.18 -3.01
N PHE A 61 -5.63 0.09 -2.60
CA PHE A 61 -5.08 1.18 -3.39
C PHE A 61 -3.56 1.12 -3.52
N ALA A 62 -2.85 0.63 -2.49
CA ALA A 62 -1.42 0.41 -2.57
C ALA A 62 -1.03 -0.58 -3.67
N VAL A 63 -1.81 -1.65 -3.86
CA VAL A 63 -1.62 -2.59 -4.99
C VAL A 63 -1.93 -1.91 -6.32
N LEU A 64 -3.02 -1.15 -6.40
CA LEU A 64 -3.43 -0.46 -7.63
C LEU A 64 -2.39 0.56 -8.09
N VAL A 65 -1.82 1.34 -7.16
CA VAL A 65 -0.75 2.32 -7.48
C VAL A 65 0.46 1.63 -8.08
N GLN A 66 0.84 0.47 -7.55
CA GLN A 66 1.95 -0.30 -8.10
C GLN A 66 1.63 -0.94 -9.45
N ALA A 67 0.39 -1.40 -9.66
CA ALA A 67 -0.05 -1.86 -10.96
C ALA A 67 0.00 -0.73 -12.01
N TRP A 68 -0.47 0.48 -11.66
CA TRP A 68 -0.40 1.64 -12.56
C TRP A 68 1.04 2.04 -12.88
N ALA A 69 1.94 1.98 -11.90
CA ALA A 69 3.35 2.28 -12.13
C ALA A 69 4.02 1.25 -13.05
N TYR A 70 3.69 -0.04 -12.91
CA TYR A 70 4.22 -1.10 -13.78
C TYR A 70 3.80 -0.94 -15.24
N PHE A 71 2.53 -0.59 -15.50
CA PHE A 71 2.03 -0.37 -16.86
C PHE A 71 2.36 1.03 -17.44
N GLY A 72 3.40 1.69 -16.93
CA GLY A 72 3.91 2.94 -17.48
C GLY A 72 3.05 4.18 -17.17
N PHE A 73 2.37 4.20 -16.01
CA PHE A 73 1.45 5.28 -15.62
C PHE A 73 0.49 5.66 -16.76
N LEU A 74 -0.46 4.79 -17.09
CA LEU A 74 -1.59 5.18 -17.91
C LEU A 74 -2.30 6.35 -17.19
N ALA A 75 -2.07 7.57 -17.68
CA ALA A 75 -2.34 8.81 -16.93
C ALA A 75 -3.83 8.96 -16.54
N TRP A 76 -4.74 8.48 -17.40
CA TRP A 76 -6.18 8.58 -17.17
C TRP A 76 -6.70 7.65 -16.06
N PRO A 77 -6.45 6.33 -16.10
CA PRO A 77 -6.86 5.40 -15.04
C PRO A 77 -6.31 5.76 -13.65
N ALA A 78 -5.04 6.16 -13.57
CA ALA A 78 -4.41 6.49 -12.30
C ALA A 78 -5.06 7.73 -11.65
N VAL A 79 -5.29 8.79 -12.44
CA VAL A 79 -5.94 10.01 -11.95
C VAL A 79 -7.38 9.74 -11.52
N LEU A 80 -8.16 8.97 -12.31
CA LEU A 80 -9.52 8.59 -11.94
C LEU A 80 -9.55 7.75 -10.67
N GLY A 81 -8.64 6.79 -10.54
CA GLY A 81 -8.53 5.95 -9.34
C GLY A 81 -8.18 6.77 -8.09
N LEU A 82 -7.21 7.69 -8.21
CA LEU A 82 -6.86 8.65 -7.15
C LEU A 82 -8.05 9.51 -6.73
N LEU A 83 -8.79 10.06 -7.70
CA LEU A 83 -9.99 10.85 -7.43
C LEU A 83 -11.05 10.04 -6.70
N LEU A 84 -11.30 8.81 -7.14
CA LEU A 84 -12.24 7.89 -6.48
C LEU A 84 -11.78 7.56 -5.06
N PHE A 85 -10.49 7.33 -4.84
CA PHE A 85 -9.95 7.05 -3.51
C PHE A 85 -10.22 8.20 -2.54
N VAL A 86 -9.89 9.42 -2.96
CA VAL A 86 -10.14 10.64 -2.20
C VAL A 86 -11.64 10.78 -1.92
N ALA A 87 -12.48 10.65 -2.95
CA ALA A 87 -13.93 10.76 -2.80
C ALA A 87 -14.49 9.74 -1.80
N ILE A 88 -14.03 8.48 -1.84
CA ILE A 88 -14.47 7.43 -0.91
C ILE A 88 -14.03 7.76 0.52
N LEU A 89 -12.80 8.22 0.73
CA LEU A 89 -12.29 8.58 2.06
C LEU A 89 -13.05 9.77 2.66
N PHE A 90 -13.32 10.80 1.85
CA PHE A 90 -14.13 11.94 2.29
C PHE A 90 -15.58 11.54 2.58
N ALA A 91 -16.21 10.75 1.72
CA ALA A 91 -17.56 10.22 1.96
C ALA A 91 -17.62 9.36 3.23
N TYR A 92 -16.59 8.55 3.48
CA TYR A 92 -16.48 7.74 4.69
C TYR A 92 -16.30 8.60 5.94
N GLY A 93 -15.47 9.63 5.87
CA GLY A 93 -15.27 10.59 6.95
C GLY A 93 -16.54 11.37 7.26
N MET A 94 -17.27 11.86 6.24
CA MET A 94 -18.55 12.55 6.41
C MET A 94 -19.63 11.64 7.03
N ARG A 95 -19.68 10.36 6.64
CA ARG A 95 -20.63 9.40 7.21
C ARG A 95 -20.36 9.11 8.69
N HIS A 96 -19.12 9.29 9.15
CA HIS A 96 -18.68 8.98 10.51
C HIS A 96 -18.11 10.21 11.21
N ILE A 97 -18.75 11.37 11.00
CA ILE A 97 -18.42 12.63 11.66
C ILE A 97 -18.41 12.40 13.18
N GLY A 98 -17.30 12.78 13.83
CA GLY A 98 -17.08 12.62 15.27
C GLY A 98 -16.44 11.29 15.68
N GLU A 99 -16.43 10.27 14.81
CA GLU A 99 -15.76 8.99 15.08
C GLU A 99 -14.42 8.83 14.34
N VAL A 100 -14.32 9.41 13.14
CA VAL A 100 -13.12 9.36 12.31
C VAL A 100 -12.45 10.74 12.34
N SER A 101 -11.22 10.79 12.83
CA SER A 101 -10.44 12.04 12.84
C SER A 101 -9.90 12.36 11.44
N PHE A 102 -9.66 13.65 11.18
CA PHE A 102 -9.00 14.08 9.94
C PHE A 102 -7.62 13.44 9.78
N GLU A 103 -6.86 13.33 10.87
CA GLU A 103 -5.56 12.65 10.90
C GLU A 103 -5.65 11.22 10.40
N THR A 104 -6.68 10.48 10.81
CA THR A 104 -6.93 9.11 10.37
C THR A 104 -7.14 9.02 8.86
N VAL A 105 -7.94 9.95 8.30
CA VAL A 105 -8.18 10.03 6.84
C VAL A 105 -6.88 10.39 6.10
N ALA A 106 -6.12 11.35 6.62
CA ALA A 106 -4.85 11.79 6.05
C ALA A 106 -3.81 10.65 6.04
N VAL A 107 -3.69 9.90 7.14
CA VAL A 107 -2.80 8.72 7.22
C VAL A 107 -3.25 7.64 6.26
N THR A 108 -4.55 7.39 6.12
CA THR A 108 -5.09 6.39 5.16
C THR A 108 -4.75 6.74 3.72
N LEU A 109 -4.85 8.03 3.38
CA LEU A 109 -4.50 8.57 2.09
C LEU A 109 -2.99 8.48 1.82
N PHE A 110 -2.18 8.91 2.79
CA PHE A 110 -0.72 8.83 2.73
C PHE A 110 -0.24 7.38 2.55
N ALA A 111 -0.77 6.46 3.34
CA ALA A 111 -0.42 5.05 3.32
C ALA A 111 -0.76 4.37 1.99
N GLY A 112 -1.92 4.72 1.41
CA GLY A 112 -2.42 4.08 0.19
C GLY A 112 -1.83 4.63 -1.10
N ILE A 113 -1.18 5.81 -1.07
CA ILE A 113 -0.62 6.46 -2.26
C ILE A 113 0.87 6.67 -2.15
N LEU A 114 1.34 7.31 -1.07
CA LEU A 114 2.71 7.78 -1.00
C LEU A 114 3.73 6.65 -0.78
N ILE A 115 3.43 5.71 0.12
CA ILE A 115 4.30 4.54 0.36
C ILE A 115 4.47 3.71 -0.92
N PRO A 116 3.38 3.31 -1.62
CA PRO A 116 3.47 2.59 -2.88
C PRO A 116 4.20 3.38 -3.96
N LEU A 117 4.01 4.70 -4.03
CA LEU A 117 4.71 5.56 -4.99
C LEU A 117 6.23 5.55 -4.74
N PHE A 118 6.69 5.59 -3.49
CA PHE A 118 8.12 5.47 -3.21
C PHE A 118 8.70 4.12 -3.62
N PHE A 119 7.94 3.04 -3.43
CA PHE A 119 8.36 1.72 -3.89
C PHE A 119 8.36 1.60 -5.42
N SER A 120 7.46 2.30 -6.10
CA SER A 120 7.41 2.29 -7.57
C SER A 120 8.66 2.91 -8.20
N LEU A 121 9.26 3.92 -7.55
CA LEU A 121 10.49 4.57 -8.02
C LEU A 121 11.72 3.63 -8.03
N ILE A 122 11.66 2.52 -7.29
CA ILE A 122 12.74 1.51 -7.22
C ILE A 122 12.60 0.50 -8.38
N VAL A 123 11.40 0.36 -8.95
CA VAL A 123 11.12 -0.59 -10.03
C VAL A 123 11.47 0.07 -11.37
N PRO A 124 12.29 -0.58 -12.23
CA PRO A 124 12.53 -0.07 -13.57
C PRO A 124 11.22 -0.07 -14.36
N VAL A 125 10.86 1.09 -14.89
CA VAL A 125 9.69 1.28 -15.75
C VAL A 125 10.04 0.76 -17.14
N TYR A 126 9.25 -0.17 -17.68
CA TYR A 126 9.35 -0.66 -19.05
C TYR A 126 8.51 0.19 -20.02
#